data_AF-A0A1V2NGW1-F1
#
_entry.id   AF-A0A1V2NGW1-F1
#
_cell.length_a   1.000
_cell.length_b   1.000
_cell.length_c   1.000
_cell.angle_alpha   90.00
_cell.angle_beta   90.00
_cell.angle_gamma   90.00
#
_symmetry.space_group_name_H-M   'P 1'
#
loop_
_entity.id
_entity.type
_entity.pdbx_description
1 polymer ?
#
loop_
_entity_poly.entity_id
_entity_poly.type
_entity_poly.pdbx_seq_one_letter_code
_entity_poly.pdbx_strand_id
1 'polypeptide(L)'
;MTETAADLAPRIDLAVTAVAGVRESYSARPVVARAYERMAEVEGSLAAVDETTGARAVTVCIGVSTDDDSAAVASAVAEAVRQAGANAPADTVRVRVARLVAPRS
;
A
#
# COMPACT_ATOMS: atom_id res chain seq x y z
N MET A 1 22.29 -8.56 -2.21
CA MET A 1 21.33 -8.35 -3.31
C MET A 1 20.54 -7.11 -2.97
N THR A 2 20.47 -6.14 -3.88
CA THR A 2 19.63 -4.95 -3.70
C THR A 2 18.19 -5.40 -3.88
N GLU A 3 17.40 -5.35 -2.82
CA GLU A 3 15.97 -5.63 -2.88
C GLU A 3 15.31 -4.65 -3.84
N THR A 4 14.50 -5.16 -4.78
CA THR A 4 13.89 -4.31 -5.81
C THR A 4 12.47 -3.90 -5.42
N ALA A 5 11.96 -2.84 -6.04
CA ALA A 5 10.55 -2.45 -5.90
C ALA A 5 9.57 -3.61 -6.20
N ALA A 6 9.92 -4.52 -7.11
CA ALA A 6 9.11 -5.69 -7.46
C ALA A 6 9.05 -6.74 -6.35
N ASP A 7 10.11 -6.87 -5.54
CA ASP A 7 10.15 -7.77 -4.39
C ASP A 7 9.45 -7.17 -3.16
N LEU A 8 9.47 -5.83 -3.05
CA LEU A 8 8.96 -5.09 -1.91
C LEU A 8 7.43 -4.92 -1.95
N ALA A 9 6.86 -4.66 -3.13
CA ALA A 9 5.44 -4.32 -3.26
C ALA A 9 4.49 -5.44 -2.78
N PRO A 10 4.68 -6.73 -3.12
CA PRO A 10 3.85 -7.82 -2.59
C PRO A 10 3.94 -7.98 -1.07
N ARG A 11 5.12 -7.72 -0.49
CA ARG A 11 5.32 -7.78 0.97
C ARG A 11 4.60 -6.64 1.68
N ILE A 12 4.62 -5.45 1.08
CA ILE A 12 3.83 -4.31 1.55
C ILE A 12 2.34 -4.65 1.52
N ASP A 13 1.82 -5.24 0.44
CA ASP A 13 0.41 -5.62 0.36
C ASP A 13 0.02 -6.57 1.50
N LEU A 14 0.85 -7.60 1.75
CA LEU A 14 0.62 -8.55 2.84
C LEU A 14 0.64 -7.84 4.21
N ALA A 15 1.61 -6.96 4.45
CA ALA A 15 1.69 -6.20 5.69
C ALA A 15 0.47 -5.28 5.90
N VAL A 16 0.01 -4.60 4.85
CA VAL A 16 -1.16 -3.69 4.91
C VAL A 16 -2.43 -4.47 5.24
N THR A 17 -2.66 -5.62 4.60
CA THR A 17 -3.86 -6.44 4.86
C THR A 17 -3.92 -7.03 6.27
N ALA A 18 -2.78 -7.14 6.95
CA ALA A 18 -2.71 -7.61 8.33
C ALA A 18 -3.05 -6.52 9.37
N VAL A 19 -3.16 -5.25 8.97
CA VAL A 19 -3.44 -4.14 9.90
C VAL A 19 -4.92 -4.12 10.28
N ALA A 20 -5.19 -4.18 11.58
CA ALA A 20 -6.54 -4.06 12.11
C ALA A 20 -7.18 -2.72 11.71
N GLY A 21 -8.43 -2.77 11.24
CA GLY A 21 -9.18 -1.61 10.75
C GLY A 21 -9.08 -1.37 9.25
N VAL A 22 -8.14 -2.03 8.54
CA VAL A 22 -8.16 -2.10 7.08
C VAL A 22 -9.27 -3.05 6.65
N ARG A 23 -10.21 -2.54 5.85
CA ARG A 23 -11.37 -3.32 5.33
C ARG A 23 -11.16 -3.73 3.89
N GLU A 24 -10.60 -2.82 3.10
CA GLU A 24 -10.30 -3.04 1.69
C GLU A 24 -8.94 -2.41 1.37
N SER A 25 -8.25 -2.97 0.38
CA SER A 25 -7.05 -2.40 -0.21
C SER A 25 -7.31 -2.12 -1.68
N TYR A 26 -6.93 -0.92 -2.12
CA TYR A 26 -7.07 -0.52 -3.52
C TYR A 26 -5.70 -0.32 -4.13
N SER A 27 -5.59 -0.53 -5.44
CA SER A 27 -4.33 -0.26 -6.08
C SER A 27 -4.04 1.25 -6.09
N ALA A 28 -2.82 1.59 -5.69
CA ALA A 28 -2.24 2.92 -5.75
C ALA A 28 -1.58 3.21 -7.11
N ARG A 29 -1.46 2.18 -7.97
CA ARG A 29 -0.71 2.25 -9.21
C ARG A 29 -1.52 2.91 -10.33
N PRO A 30 -0.86 3.65 -11.25
CA PRO A 30 -1.51 4.26 -12.42
C PRO A 30 -2.23 3.24 -13.29
N VAL A 31 -3.35 3.65 -13.90
CA VAL A 31 -4.19 2.77 -14.77
C VAL A 31 -3.38 2.14 -15.91
N VAL A 32 -2.43 2.89 -16.48
CA VAL A 32 -1.56 2.41 -17.56
C VAL A 32 -0.69 1.21 -17.11
N ALA A 33 -0.15 1.27 -15.89
CA ALA A 33 0.64 0.16 -15.34
C ALA A 33 -0.21 -1.10 -15.17
N ARG A 34 -1.47 -0.95 -14.74
CA ARG A 34 -2.40 -2.07 -14.58
C ARG A 34 -2.86 -2.67 -15.90
N ALA A 35 -3.02 -1.84 -16.92
CA ALA A 35 -3.41 -2.29 -18.26
C ALA A 35 -2.35 -3.22 -18.85
N TYR A 36 -1.06 -2.88 -18.66
CA TYR A 36 0.06 -3.72 -19.10
C TYR A 36 0.08 -5.08 -18.39
N GLU A 37 -0.12 -5.10 -17.07
CA GLU A 37 -0.13 -6.34 -16.28
C GLU A 37 -1.32 -7.24 -16.60
N ARG A 38 -2.49 -6.65 -16.82
CA ARG A 38 -3.69 -7.38 -17.24
C ARG A 38 -3.51 -7.99 -18.64
N MET A 39 -2.79 -7.32 -19.54
CA MET A 39 -2.43 -7.89 -20.84
C MET A 39 -1.37 -9.00 -20.74
N ALA A 40 -0.54 -8.96 -19.69
CA ALA A 40 0.46 -9.99 -19.40
C ALA A 40 -0.08 -11.13 -18.52
N GLU A 41 -1.36 -11.13 -18.14
CA GLU A 41 -2.00 -12.08 -17.22
C GLU A 41 -1.30 -12.19 -15.84
N VAL A 42 -0.64 -11.11 -15.40
CA VAL A 42 0.01 -11.05 -14.09
C VAL A 42 -0.86 -10.27 -13.13
N GLU A 43 -1.10 -10.84 -11.94
CA GLU A 43 -1.74 -10.10 -10.85
C GLU A 43 -0.70 -9.18 -10.20
N GLY A 44 -0.79 -7.89 -10.52
CA GLY A 44 0.13 -6.88 -10.01
C GLY A 44 -0.18 -6.47 -8.57
N SER A 45 0.85 -6.11 -7.83
CA SER A 45 0.73 -5.55 -6.49
C SER A 45 -0.14 -4.28 -6.47
N LEU A 46 -0.86 -4.07 -5.36
CA LEU A 46 -1.69 -2.89 -5.14
C LEU A 46 -0.84 -1.69 -4.74
N ALA A 47 0.19 -1.90 -3.92
CA ALA A 47 1.15 -0.86 -3.55
C ALA A 47 1.89 -0.29 -4.77
N ALA A 48 2.09 1.03 -4.77
CA ALA A 48 2.98 1.68 -5.72
C ALA A 48 4.30 1.98 -5.01
N VAL A 49 5.40 1.42 -5.51
CA VAL A 49 6.75 1.68 -5.02
C VAL A 49 7.53 2.34 -6.17
N ASP A 50 7.93 3.58 -5.97
CA ASP A 50 8.81 4.32 -6.88
C ASP A 50 10.20 4.43 -6.24
N GLU A 51 11.22 4.00 -6.97
CA GLU A 51 12.62 4.05 -6.52
C GLU A 51 13.35 5.15 -7.31
N THR A 52 13.73 6.22 -6.61
CA THR A 52 14.50 7.31 -7.21
C THR A 52 15.73 7.59 -6.34
N THR A 53 16.92 7.44 -6.92
CA THR A 53 18.21 7.83 -6.31
C THR A 53 18.42 7.34 -4.86
N GLY A 54 18.09 6.08 -4.58
CA GLY A 54 18.30 5.47 -3.26
C GLY A 54 17.26 5.82 -2.20
N ALA A 55 16.17 6.49 -2.59
CA ALA A 55 14.98 6.70 -1.77
C ALA A 55 13.77 6.01 -2.39
N ARG A 56 12.91 5.44 -1.55
CA ARG A 56 11.64 4.82 -1.98
C ARG A 56 10.48 5.74 -1.64
N ALA A 57 9.61 5.99 -2.62
CA ALA A 57 8.30 6.58 -2.40
C ALA A 57 7.25 5.48 -2.50
N VAL A 58 6.67 5.12 -1.35
CA VAL A 58 5.63 4.10 -1.25
C VAL A 58 4.27 4.77 -1.11
N THR A 59 3.32 4.39 -1.97
CA THR A 59 1.92 4.78 -1.84
C THR A 59 1.03 3.55 -1.70
N VAL A 60 0.15 3.58 -0.70
CA VAL A 60 -0.90 2.55 -0.49
C VAL A 60 -2.26 3.23 -0.35
N CYS A 61 -3.31 2.54 -0.82
CA CYS A 61 -4.69 3.01 -0.71
C CYS A 61 -5.51 2.00 0.10
N ILE A 62 -6.17 2.45 1.16
CA ILE A 62 -6.96 1.61 2.07
C ILE A 62 -8.39 2.13 2.21
N GLY A 63 -9.32 1.21 2.40
CA GLY A 63 -10.68 1.47 2.87
C GLY A 63 -10.80 1.18 4.36
N VAL A 64 -11.40 2.11 5.11
CA VAL A 64 -11.69 1.95 6.55
C VAL A 64 -13.18 2.16 6.81
N SER A 65 -13.71 1.57 7.88
CA SER A 65 -15.10 1.85 8.30
C SER A 65 -15.26 3.32 8.68
N THR A 66 -16.46 3.87 8.55
CA THR A 66 -16.80 5.19 9.09
C THR A 66 -16.65 5.29 10.61
N ASP A 67 -16.78 4.16 11.31
CA ASP A 67 -16.69 4.07 12.76
C ASP A 67 -15.25 3.92 13.26
N ASP A 68 -14.32 3.54 12.37
CA ASP A 68 -12.92 3.36 12.71
C ASP A 68 -12.20 4.73 12.75
N ASP A 69 -11.22 4.88 13.65
CA ASP A 69 -10.33 6.05 13.64
C ASP A 69 -9.37 5.95 12.44
N SER A 70 -9.75 6.61 11.35
CA SER A 70 -8.99 6.62 10.10
C SER A 70 -7.55 7.09 10.25
N ALA A 71 -7.26 8.00 11.19
CA ALA A 71 -5.92 8.52 11.40
C ALA A 71 -5.04 7.50 12.13
N ALA A 72 -5.60 6.85 13.15
CA ALA A 72 -4.92 5.77 13.86
C ALA A 72 -4.62 4.59 12.92
N VAL A 73 -5.60 4.16 12.10
CA VAL A 73 -5.40 3.09 11.11
C VAL A 73 -4.36 3.48 10.08
N ALA A 74 -4.39 4.71 9.55
CA ALA A 74 -3.38 5.18 8.59
C ALA A 74 -1.97 5.20 9.19
N SER A 75 -1.84 5.58 10.47
CA SER A 75 -0.55 5.55 11.18
C SER A 75 -0.03 4.13 11.35
N ALA A 76 -0.89 3.19 11.77
CA ALA A 76 -0.55 1.78 11.91
C ALA A 76 -0.15 1.16 10.55
N VAL A 77 -0.87 1.48 9.48
CA VAL A 77 -0.50 1.09 8.11
C VAL A 77 0.86 1.64 7.73
N ALA A 78 1.12 2.93 7.97
CA ALA A 78 2.41 3.52 7.64
C ALA A 78 3.58 2.85 8.41
N GLU A 79 3.34 2.43 9.67
CA GLU A 79 4.31 1.67 10.44
C GLU A 79 4.53 0.25 9.88
N ALA A 80 3.47 -0.47 9.55
CA ALA A 80 3.56 -1.79 8.94
C ALA A 80 4.33 -1.76 7.60
N VAL A 81 4.09 -0.73 6.77
CA VAL A 81 4.83 -0.51 5.51
C VAL A 81 6.32 -0.27 5.78
N ARG A 82 6.67 0.52 6.79
CA ARG A 82 8.07 0.72 7.19
C ARG A 82 8.72 -0.59 7.63
N GLN A 83 8.03 -1.37 8.47
CA GLN A 83 8.51 -2.67 8.94
C GLN A 83 8.67 -3.70 7.81
N ALA A 84 7.89 -3.59 6.74
CA ALA A 84 7.98 -4.45 5.57
C ALA A 84 9.22 -4.18 4.67
N GLY A 85 9.94 -3.07 4.88
CA GLY A 85 11.18 -2.77 4.15
C GLY A 85 11.29 -1.35 3.57
N ALA A 86 10.34 -0.46 3.87
CA ALA A 86 10.47 0.98 3.61
C ALA A 86 11.03 1.72 4.83
N ASN A 87 12.15 1.23 5.35
CA ASN A 87 12.71 1.66 6.64
C ASN A 87 13.94 2.58 6.51
N ALA A 88 14.36 2.96 5.29
CA ALA A 88 15.44 3.91 5.15
C ALA A 88 14.94 5.32 5.57
N PRO A 89 15.80 6.16 6.20
CA PRO A 89 15.38 7.50 6.63
C PRO A 89 14.87 8.42 5.50
N ALA A 90 15.28 8.15 4.26
CA ALA A 90 14.85 8.90 3.07
C ALA A 90 13.55 8.37 2.45
N ASP A 91 13.06 7.21 2.91
CA ASP A 91 11.84 6.62 2.38
C ASP A 91 10.62 7.41 2.83
N THR A 92 9.64 7.53 1.93
CA THR A 92 8.38 8.21 2.20
C THR A 92 7.24 7.22 2.05
N VAL A 93 6.32 7.24 3.03
CA VAL A 93 5.11 6.41 3.01
C VAL A 93 3.90 7.32 2.96
N ARG A 94 3.12 7.21 1.88
CA ARG A 94 1.85 7.90 1.70
C ARG A 94 0.71 6.90 1.81
N VAL A 95 -0.16 7.11 2.79
CA VAL A 95 -1.39 6.33 2.96
C VAL A 95 -2.58 7.16 2.49
N ARG A 96 -3.31 6.69 1.48
CA ARG A 96 -4.56 7.29 1.01
C ARG A 96 -5.73 6.51 1.61
N VAL A 97 -6.60 7.19 2.33
CA VAL A 97 -7.70 6.55 3.06
C VAL A 97 -9.03 6.93 2.41
N ALA A 98 -9.83 5.92 2.10
CA ALA A 98 -11.24 6.05 1.76
C ALA A 98 -12.10 5.59 2.95
N ARG A 99 -13.13 6.36 3.29
CA ARG A 99 -14.13 5.95 4.28
C ARG A 99 -15.26 5.21 3.57
N LEU A 100 -15.49 3.97 3.97
CA LEU A 100 -16.51 3.11 3.38
C LEU A 100 -17.84 3.38 4.07
N VAL A 101 -18.82 3.83 3.30
CA VAL A 101 -20.16 4.22 3.78
C VAL A 101 -21.11 3.00 3.83
N ALA A 102 -20.66 1.82 3.41
CA ALA A 102 -21.49 0.62 3.43
C ALA A 102 -21.63 0.05 4.86
N PRO A 103 -22.85 -0.34 5.29
CA PRO A 103 -23.14 -0.68 6.68
C PRO A 103 -22.71 -2.11 7.03
N ARG A 104 -22.62 -2.37 8.35
CA ARG A 104 -22.46 -3.70 8.98
C ARG A 104 -23.12 -4.82 8.18
N SER A 105 -22.36 -5.87 7.92
CA SER A 105 -22.84 -7.25 7.76
C SER A 105 -22.22 -8.11 8.84
#